data_AF-U2B3E7-F1
#
_entry.id   AF-U2B3E7-F1
#
_cell.length_a   1.000
_cell.length_b   1.000
_cell.length_c   1.000
_cell.angle_alpha   90.00
_cell.angle_beta   90.00
_cell.angle_gamma   90.00
#
_symmetry.space_group_name_H-M   'P 1'
#
loop_
_entity.id
_entity.type
_entity.pdbx_description
1 polymer ?
#
loop_
_entity_poly.entity_id
_entity_poly.type
_entity_poly.pdbx_seq_one_letter_code
_entity_poly.pdbx_strand_id
1 'polypeptide(L)'
;GYRIRLDSKIGPNTRIEVVTEGILARRLQDDPALDGVGLVIFDEFHERSLDADLALALCLNGRAMFRGVDSGGPPLKLLLMSATLEGQRLAALLGEAPVLRSEGRMFPVDIRWGASSPPGEWIEPRVVQTVLQALADEPGSLLVFLPGQAEIRRVAEQLGEALAGQGDIRLCPLHGELDLSAQRAAIEPAPPGTRKV
;
A
#
# COMPACT_ATOMS: atom_id res chain seq x y z
N GLY A 1 -13.16 -13.63 -4.39
CA GLY A 1 -12.19 -14.13 -5.37
C GLY A 1 -11.25 -13.01 -5.76
N TYR A 2 -10.23 -13.31 -6.54
CA TYR A 2 -9.35 -12.28 -7.09
C TYR A 2 -9.00 -12.54 -8.55
N ARG A 3 -8.64 -11.47 -9.26
CA ARG A 3 -8.07 -11.52 -10.60
C ARG A 3 -6.91 -10.54 -10.68
N ILE A 4 -5.72 -11.07 -10.88
CA ILE A 4 -4.49 -10.30 -11.07
C ILE A 4 -3.87 -10.69 -12.42
N ARG A 5 -2.81 -10.01 -12.83
CA ARG A 5 -2.13 -10.34 -14.08
C ARG A 5 -1.62 -11.79 -14.03
N LEU A 6 -2.09 -12.63 -14.95
CA LEU A 6 -1.75 -14.07 -15.09
C LEU A 6 -2.28 -15.02 -14.00
N ASP A 7 -3.07 -14.56 -13.02
CA ASP A 7 -3.69 -15.44 -12.01
C ASP A 7 -5.13 -15.01 -11.69
N SER A 8 -6.01 -15.99 -11.51
CA SER A 8 -7.44 -15.77 -11.35
C SER A 8 -8.07 -16.87 -10.49
N LYS A 9 -8.60 -16.49 -9.33
CA LYS A 9 -9.35 -17.36 -8.41
C LYS A 9 -10.75 -16.83 -8.19
N ILE A 10 -11.61 -17.15 -9.16
CA ILE A 10 -13.03 -16.79 -9.18
C ILE A 10 -13.85 -18.03 -9.54
N GLY A 11 -15.05 -18.10 -8.99
CA GLY A 11 -16.00 -19.18 -9.23
C GLY A 11 -17.44 -18.69 -9.11
N PRO A 12 -18.44 -19.56 -9.33
CA PRO A 12 -19.85 -19.18 -9.47
C PRO A 12 -20.44 -18.50 -8.23
N ASN A 13 -19.87 -18.74 -7.05
CA ASN A 13 -20.33 -18.17 -5.78
C ASN A 13 -19.59 -16.86 -5.41
N THR A 14 -18.76 -16.33 -6.31
CA THR A 14 -17.97 -15.12 -6.01
C THR A 14 -18.85 -13.89 -6.03
N ARG A 15 -18.89 -13.17 -4.90
CA ARG A 15 -19.64 -11.90 -4.77
C ARG A 15 -18.76 -10.66 -4.65
N ILE A 16 -17.49 -10.87 -4.26
CA ILE A 16 -16.49 -9.81 -4.13
C ILE A 16 -15.27 -10.27 -4.93
N GLU A 17 -14.84 -9.43 -5.87
CA GLU A 17 -13.68 -9.65 -6.71
C GLU A 17 -12.64 -8.58 -6.40
N VAL A 18 -11.46 -9.00 -5.95
CA VAL A 18 -10.29 -8.12 -5.84
C VAL A 18 -9.58 -8.14 -7.18
N VAL A 19 -9.46 -6.98 -7.83
CA VAL A 19 -8.86 -6.85 -9.15
C VAL A 19 -7.78 -5.79 -9.16
N THR A 20 -6.76 -5.96 -9.99
CA THR A 20 -5.82 -4.87 -10.25
C THR A 20 -6.47 -3.81 -11.13
N GLU A 21 -6.00 -2.58 -11.03
CA GLU A 21 -6.58 -1.41 -11.70
C GLU A 21 -6.63 -1.59 -13.22
N GLY A 22 -5.54 -2.06 -13.84
CA GLY A 22 -5.52 -2.34 -15.28
C GLY A 22 -6.52 -3.42 -15.74
N ILE A 23 -6.87 -4.37 -14.87
CA ILE A 23 -7.90 -5.38 -15.17
C ILE A 23 -9.29 -4.76 -15.12
N LEU A 24 -9.55 -3.88 -14.13
CA LEU A 24 -10.80 -3.13 -14.06
C LEU A 24 -10.96 -2.21 -15.27
N ALA A 25 -9.91 -1.47 -15.65
CA ALA A 25 -9.92 -0.58 -16.80
C ALA A 25 -10.26 -1.33 -18.10
N ARG A 26 -9.65 -2.51 -18.32
CA ARG A 26 -9.98 -3.37 -19.46
C ARG A 26 -11.43 -3.86 -19.43
N ARG A 27 -11.92 -4.29 -18.26
CA ARG A 27 -13.32 -4.73 -18.11
C ARG A 27 -14.30 -3.60 -18.44
N LEU A 28 -14.00 -2.38 -18.04
CA LEU A 28 -14.81 -1.19 -18.35
C LEU A 28 -14.78 -0.80 -19.84
N GLN A 29 -13.71 -1.13 -20.57
CA GLN A 29 -13.67 -0.94 -22.03
C GLN A 29 -14.56 -1.95 -22.75
N ASP A 30 -14.62 -3.19 -22.27
CA ASP A 30 -15.42 -4.26 -22.85
C ASP A 30 -16.91 -4.18 -22.44
N ASP A 31 -17.18 -3.89 -21.17
CA ASP A 31 -18.51 -3.68 -20.58
C ASP A 31 -18.53 -2.37 -19.76
N PRO A 32 -18.84 -1.24 -20.41
CA PRO A 32 -18.93 0.06 -19.73
C PRO A 32 -20.08 0.17 -18.71
N ALA A 33 -21.09 -0.70 -18.82
CA ALA A 33 -22.22 -0.70 -17.89
C ALA A 33 -21.87 -1.42 -16.57
N LEU A 34 -20.93 -2.37 -16.61
CA LEU A 34 -20.63 -3.31 -15.53
C LEU A 34 -21.91 -4.01 -15.05
N ASP A 35 -22.55 -4.75 -15.95
CA ASP A 35 -23.76 -5.51 -15.64
C ASP A 35 -23.50 -6.57 -14.57
N GLY A 36 -24.42 -6.66 -13.60
CA GLY A 36 -24.29 -7.51 -12.42
C GLY A 36 -23.38 -6.95 -11.30
N VAL A 37 -22.71 -5.81 -11.50
CA VAL A 37 -21.91 -5.14 -10.46
C VAL A 37 -22.68 -3.99 -9.82
N GLY A 38 -22.83 -4.02 -8.49
CA GLY A 38 -23.52 -2.96 -7.75
C GLY A 38 -22.62 -1.87 -7.18
N LEU A 39 -21.34 -2.17 -6.96
CA LEU A 39 -20.37 -1.29 -6.30
C LEU A 39 -18.96 -1.56 -6.83
N VAL A 40 -18.23 -0.49 -7.12
CA VAL A 40 -16.77 -0.52 -7.32
C VAL A 40 -16.11 0.20 -6.15
N ILE A 41 -15.12 -0.46 -5.54
CA ILE A 41 -14.29 0.11 -4.48
C ILE A 41 -12.90 0.36 -5.05
N PHE A 42 -12.46 1.61 -5.02
CA PHE A 42 -11.08 2.00 -5.30
C PHE A 42 -10.35 2.07 -3.98
N ASP A 43 -9.45 1.12 -3.73
CA ASP A 43 -8.60 1.11 -2.55
C ASP A 43 -7.30 1.88 -2.81
N GLU A 44 -6.68 2.39 -1.75
CA GLU A 44 -5.42 3.15 -1.80
C GLU A 44 -5.35 4.24 -2.89
N PHE A 45 -6.48 4.94 -3.13
CA PHE A 45 -6.60 5.93 -4.21
C PHE A 45 -5.65 7.15 -4.05
N HIS A 46 -4.96 7.24 -2.92
CA HIS A 46 -3.93 8.23 -2.65
C HIS A 46 -2.63 8.03 -3.44
N GLU A 47 -2.41 6.83 -4.00
CA GLU A 47 -1.24 6.56 -4.86
C GLU A 47 -1.35 7.23 -6.24
N ARG A 48 -2.57 7.67 -6.63
CA ARG A 48 -2.85 8.39 -7.89
C ARG A 48 -2.24 7.69 -9.11
N SER A 49 -2.40 6.38 -9.19
CA SER A 49 -1.98 5.62 -10.37
C SER A 49 -2.81 6.05 -11.60
N LEU A 50 -2.21 6.01 -12.78
CA LEU A 50 -2.89 6.36 -14.03
C LEU A 50 -4.07 5.42 -14.31
N ASP A 51 -3.91 4.13 -14.00
CA ASP A 51 -4.94 3.12 -14.22
C ASP A 51 -6.14 3.34 -13.28
N ALA A 52 -5.90 3.72 -12.02
CA ALA A 52 -6.97 4.05 -11.07
C ALA A 52 -7.74 5.30 -11.51
N ASP A 53 -7.05 6.37 -11.89
CA ASP A 53 -7.67 7.62 -12.38
C ASP A 53 -8.48 7.36 -13.67
N LEU A 54 -7.95 6.56 -14.60
CA LEU A 54 -8.66 6.16 -15.82
C LEU A 54 -9.90 5.32 -15.51
N ALA A 55 -9.76 4.29 -14.67
CA ALA A 55 -10.87 3.43 -14.28
C ALA A 55 -11.97 4.22 -13.55
N LEU A 56 -11.61 5.20 -12.71
CA LEU A 56 -12.59 6.08 -12.07
C LEU A 56 -13.34 6.93 -13.11
N ALA A 57 -12.63 7.54 -14.06
CA ALA A 57 -13.25 8.33 -15.12
C ALA A 57 -14.21 7.47 -15.98
N LEU A 58 -13.80 6.25 -16.34
CA LEU A 58 -14.64 5.29 -17.06
C LEU A 58 -15.88 4.88 -16.25
N CYS A 59 -15.73 4.61 -14.94
CA CYS A 59 -16.85 4.32 -14.05
C CYS A 59 -17.86 5.47 -13.97
N LEU A 60 -17.39 6.72 -13.86
CA LEU A 60 -18.26 7.89 -13.81
C LEU A 60 -19.03 8.09 -15.12
N ASN A 61 -18.33 7.97 -16.25
CA ASN A 61 -18.94 8.07 -17.58
C ASN A 61 -19.92 6.93 -17.86
N GLY A 62 -19.53 5.68 -17.56
CA GLY A 62 -20.37 4.51 -17.72
C GLY A 62 -21.63 4.59 -16.87
N ARG A 63 -21.51 5.07 -15.62
CA ARG A 63 -22.65 5.35 -14.76
C ARG A 63 -23.61 6.37 -15.37
N ALA A 64 -23.10 7.47 -15.92
CA ALA A 64 -23.93 8.52 -16.51
C ALA A 64 -24.65 8.06 -17.80
N MET A 65 -23.97 7.28 -18.65
CA MET A 65 -24.51 6.85 -19.94
C MET A 65 -25.40 5.60 -19.88
N PHE A 66 -25.06 4.63 -19.03
CA PHE A 66 -25.69 3.30 -19.04
C PHE A 66 -26.47 2.96 -17.76
N ARG A 67 -26.23 3.68 -16.65
CA ARG A 67 -26.83 3.40 -15.33
C ARG A 67 -27.46 4.66 -14.71
N GLY A 68 -27.93 5.56 -15.57
CA GLY A 68 -28.62 6.79 -15.21
C GLY A 68 -30.09 6.56 -14.85
N VAL A 69 -30.82 7.66 -14.61
CA VAL A 69 -32.22 7.64 -14.18
C VAL A 69 -33.13 6.93 -15.20
N ASP A 70 -32.80 7.04 -16.49
CA ASP A 70 -33.57 6.45 -17.59
C ASP A 70 -33.31 4.95 -17.80
N SER A 71 -32.29 4.40 -17.13
CA SER A 71 -31.84 3.02 -17.36
C SER A 71 -32.69 1.96 -16.65
N GLY A 72 -33.63 2.36 -15.78
CA GLY A 72 -34.56 1.46 -15.06
C GLY A 72 -33.91 0.54 -14.01
N GLY A 73 -32.58 0.45 -13.96
CA GLY A 73 -31.80 -0.31 -12.99
C GLY A 73 -31.19 0.54 -11.88
N PRO A 74 -30.69 -0.07 -10.79
CA PRO A 74 -30.01 0.66 -9.73
C PRO A 74 -28.68 1.25 -10.25
N PRO A 75 -28.31 2.47 -9.81
CA PRO A 75 -27.07 3.10 -10.25
C PRO A 75 -25.84 2.35 -9.70
N LEU A 76 -24.76 2.33 -10.48
CA LEU A 76 -23.46 1.83 -10.02
C LEU A 76 -22.95 2.70 -8.87
N LYS A 77 -22.72 2.10 -7.70
CA LYS A 77 -22.13 2.79 -6.56
C LYS A 77 -20.61 2.83 -6.70
N LEU A 78 -19.99 3.91 -6.22
CA LEU A 78 -18.54 4.08 -6.18
C LEU A 78 -18.12 4.41 -4.75
N LEU A 79 -17.07 3.77 -4.27
CA LEU A 79 -16.41 4.07 -3.00
C LEU A 79 -14.92 4.27 -3.26
N LEU A 80 -14.38 5.40 -2.83
CA LEU A 80 -12.95 5.67 -2.86
C LEU A 80 -12.42 5.61 -1.44
N MET A 81 -11.43 4.76 -1.21
CA MET A 81 -10.71 4.63 0.05
C MET A 81 -9.32 5.25 -0.12
N SER A 82 -8.91 6.03 0.88
CA SER A 82 -7.64 6.74 0.91
C SER A 82 -7.14 6.82 2.34
N ALA A 83 -5.85 6.58 2.54
CA ALA A 83 -5.17 6.76 3.82
C ALA A 83 -4.80 8.23 4.11
N THR A 84 -4.95 9.14 3.14
CA THR A 84 -4.53 10.54 3.27
C THR A 84 -5.70 11.51 3.48
N LEU A 85 -5.39 12.68 4.05
CA LEU A 85 -6.36 13.73 4.40
C LEU A 85 -6.99 14.45 3.19
N GLU A 86 -6.70 14.06 1.95
CA GLU A 86 -7.21 14.71 0.73
C GLU A 86 -8.67 14.36 0.36
N GLY A 87 -9.46 13.81 1.28
CA GLY A 87 -10.85 13.41 1.03
C GLY A 87 -11.77 14.53 0.51
N GLN A 88 -11.46 15.81 0.79
CA GLN A 88 -12.26 16.94 0.29
C GLN A 88 -12.13 17.17 -1.21
N ARG A 89 -10.94 16.98 -1.80
CA ARG A 89 -10.75 17.12 -3.25
C ARG A 89 -11.49 16.03 -4.02
N LEU A 90 -11.45 14.80 -3.50
CA LEU A 90 -12.17 13.67 -4.07
C LEU A 90 -13.68 13.84 -3.94
N ALA A 91 -14.17 14.36 -2.81
CA ALA A 91 -15.58 14.66 -2.63
C ALA A 91 -16.10 15.65 -3.67
N ALA A 92 -15.36 16.75 -3.90
CA ALA A 92 -15.70 17.74 -4.91
C ALA A 92 -15.73 17.14 -6.33
N LEU A 93 -14.74 16.32 -6.68
CA LEU A 93 -14.70 15.59 -7.96
C LEU A 93 -15.94 14.69 -8.17
N LEU A 94 -16.46 14.12 -7.09
CA LEU A 94 -17.60 13.21 -7.10
C LEU A 94 -18.96 13.93 -6.87
N GLY A 95 -19.00 15.25 -7.01
CA GLY A 95 -20.23 16.04 -6.86
C GLY A 95 -20.66 16.18 -5.41
N GLU A 96 -19.74 16.60 -4.54
CA GLU A 96 -19.95 16.75 -3.09
C GLU A 96 -20.32 15.43 -2.40
N ALA A 97 -19.62 14.35 -2.76
CA ALA A 97 -19.86 13.04 -2.18
C ALA A 97 -19.60 13.02 -0.65
N PRO A 98 -20.41 12.29 0.15
CA PRO A 98 -20.21 12.18 1.59
C PRO A 98 -18.83 11.60 1.94
N VAL A 99 -18.10 12.29 2.82
CA VAL A 99 -16.79 11.82 3.32
C VAL A 99 -16.97 11.14 4.66
N LEU A 100 -16.65 9.85 4.71
CA LEU A 100 -16.57 9.08 5.95
C LEU A 100 -15.11 9.04 6.42
N ARG A 101 -14.86 9.36 7.69
CA ARG A 101 -13.52 9.32 8.29
C ARG A 101 -13.50 8.25 9.38
N SER A 102 -12.53 7.35 9.29
CA SER A 102 -12.19 6.42 10.37
C SER A 102 -10.94 6.93 11.06
N GLU A 103 -11.06 7.37 12.31
CA GLU A 103 -9.92 7.85 13.08
C GLU A 103 -9.12 6.66 13.63
N GLY A 104 -7.86 6.58 13.21
CA GLY A 104 -6.89 5.66 13.81
C GLY A 104 -6.33 6.22 15.12
N ARG A 105 -5.68 5.35 15.90
CA ARG A 105 -4.86 5.79 17.03
C ARG A 105 -3.46 6.09 16.53
N MET A 106 -3.03 7.34 16.66
CA MET A 106 -1.64 7.74 16.47
C MET A 106 -1.05 8.07 17.83
N PHE A 107 0.14 7.55 18.10
CA PHE A 107 0.94 7.92 19.27
C PHE A 107 1.88 9.07 18.87
N PRO A 108 2.24 9.97 19.79
CA PRO A 108 3.23 11.00 19.49
C PRO A 108 4.56 10.35 19.08
N VAL A 109 5.20 10.91 18.06
CA VAL A 109 6.50 10.47 17.54
C VAL A 109 7.48 11.63 17.64
N ASP A 110 8.57 11.42 18.38
CA ASP A 110 9.64 12.41 18.48
C ASP A 110 10.51 12.39 17.21
N ILE A 111 10.76 13.57 16.64
CA ILE A 111 11.55 13.70 15.41
C ILE A 111 12.98 14.11 15.77
N ARG A 112 13.95 13.26 15.41
CA ARG A 112 15.39 13.53 15.55
C ARG A 112 16.03 13.65 14.17
N TRP A 113 16.81 14.71 13.98
CA TRP A 113 17.51 14.98 12.72
C TRP A 113 18.98 14.57 12.82
N GLY A 114 19.44 13.76 11.88
CA GLY A 114 20.86 13.41 11.74
C GLY A 114 21.67 14.48 11.00
N ALA A 115 22.98 14.24 10.89
CA ALA A 115 23.87 15.12 10.14
C ALA A 115 23.51 15.16 8.64
N SER A 116 23.79 16.30 7.99
CA SER A 116 23.63 16.47 6.55
C SER A 116 24.55 15.51 5.78
N SER A 117 24.07 15.00 4.64
CA SER A 117 24.84 14.11 3.76
C SER A 117 25.45 14.91 2.61
N PRO A 118 26.77 14.83 2.38
CA PRO A 118 27.38 15.37 1.18
C PRO A 118 26.82 14.72 -0.10
N PRO A 119 26.72 15.45 -1.22
CA PRO A 119 26.33 14.86 -2.50
C PRO A 119 27.31 13.76 -2.94
N GLY A 120 26.78 12.65 -3.45
CA GLY A 120 27.58 11.56 -4.04
C GLY A 120 28.01 10.46 -3.07
N GLU A 121 27.65 10.56 -1.78
CA GLU A 121 27.88 9.47 -0.83
C GLU A 121 26.82 8.37 -0.93
N TRP A 122 27.26 7.14 -0.71
CA TRP A 122 26.39 5.97 -0.55
C TRP A 122 25.55 6.11 0.73
N ILE A 123 24.28 5.74 0.67
CA ILE A 123 23.36 5.90 1.80
C ILE A 123 23.56 4.81 2.86
N GLU A 124 24.04 3.64 2.44
CA GLU A 124 24.11 2.42 3.24
C GLU A 124 24.96 2.58 4.51
N PRO A 125 26.21 3.11 4.48
CA PRO A 125 27.01 3.25 5.69
C PRO A 125 26.34 4.15 6.74
N ARG A 126 25.67 5.23 6.29
CA ARG A 126 24.98 6.16 7.18
C ARG A 126 23.73 5.55 7.80
N VAL A 127 22.96 4.80 7.00
CA VAL A 127 21.79 4.07 7.51
C VAL A 127 22.22 3.03 8.52
N VAL A 128 23.26 2.25 8.24
CA VAL A 128 23.79 1.25 9.19
C VAL A 128 24.16 1.90 10.52
N GLN A 129 24.92 3.00 10.50
CA GLN A 129 25.25 3.72 11.75
C GLN A 129 24.00 4.24 12.48
N THR A 130 23.03 4.79 11.75
CA THR A 130 21.79 5.31 12.33
C THR A 130 20.97 4.20 12.99
N VAL A 131 20.89 3.03 12.35
CA VAL A 131 20.20 1.85 12.89
C VAL A 131 20.90 1.33 14.15
N LEU A 132 22.23 1.21 14.13
CA LEU A 132 22.99 0.77 15.31
C LEU A 132 22.81 1.73 16.49
N GLN A 133 22.84 3.04 16.23
CA GLN A 133 22.58 4.05 17.25
C GLN A 133 21.15 3.94 17.81
N ALA A 134 20.15 3.80 16.93
CA ALA A 134 18.74 3.66 17.35
C ALA A 134 18.49 2.37 18.16
N LEU A 135 19.17 1.26 17.81
CA LEU A 135 19.10 0.02 18.56
C LEU A 135 19.69 0.17 19.98
N ALA A 136 20.76 0.94 20.11
CA ALA A 136 21.40 1.22 21.39
C ALA A 136 20.60 2.19 22.27
N ASP A 137 20.00 3.22 21.67
CA ASP A 137 19.33 4.30 22.39
C ASP A 137 17.89 3.98 22.77
N GLU A 138 17.18 3.23 21.93
CA GLU A 138 15.74 3.04 22.06
C GLU A 138 15.39 1.55 22.19
N PRO A 139 14.35 1.17 22.95
CA PRO A 139 13.79 -0.17 22.94
C PRO A 139 12.84 -0.38 21.74
N GLY A 140 12.51 -1.64 21.43
CA GLY A 140 11.47 -1.98 20.45
C GLY A 140 11.96 -2.21 19.01
N SER A 141 11.07 -2.61 18.11
CA SER A 141 11.48 -2.90 16.73
C SER A 141 11.70 -1.63 15.92
N LEU A 142 12.57 -1.67 14.93
CA LEU A 142 12.85 -0.55 14.02
C LEU A 142 12.22 -0.84 12.65
N LEU A 143 11.80 0.22 11.95
CA LEU A 143 11.38 0.18 10.56
C LEU A 143 12.28 1.13 9.77
N VAL A 144 13.00 0.61 8.78
CA VAL A 144 13.97 1.36 8.00
C VAL A 144 13.50 1.46 6.55
N PHE A 145 13.21 2.68 6.09
CA PHE A 145 12.84 2.94 4.69
C PHE A 145 14.10 3.11 3.84
N LEU A 146 14.20 2.32 2.77
CA LEU A 146 15.33 2.34 1.83
C LEU A 146 14.83 2.49 0.38
N PRO A 147 15.63 3.08 -0.53
CA PRO A 147 15.17 3.40 -1.89
C PRO A 147 14.83 2.19 -2.76
N GLY A 148 15.50 1.06 -2.54
CA GLY A 148 15.38 -0.10 -3.41
C GLY A 148 15.96 -1.38 -2.83
N GLN A 149 15.77 -2.47 -3.57
CA GLN A 149 16.17 -3.82 -3.14
C GLN A 149 17.70 -3.95 -2.99
N ALA A 150 18.48 -3.23 -3.80
CA ALA A 150 19.94 -3.25 -3.71
C ALA A 150 20.42 -2.67 -2.38
N GLU A 151 19.85 -1.52 -1.98
CA GLU A 151 20.16 -0.85 -0.72
C GLU A 151 19.67 -1.67 0.46
N ILE A 152 18.45 -2.23 0.40
CA ILE A 152 17.92 -3.16 1.42
C ILE A 152 18.89 -4.30 1.68
N ARG A 153 19.36 -4.95 0.62
CA ARG A 153 20.27 -6.09 0.72
C ARG A 153 21.61 -5.70 1.35
N ARG A 154 22.24 -4.63 0.86
CA ARG A 154 23.55 -4.17 1.35
C ARG A 154 23.49 -3.71 2.81
N VAL A 155 22.43 -3.00 3.19
CA VAL A 155 22.22 -2.59 4.59
C VAL A 155 21.97 -3.81 5.47
N ALA A 156 21.16 -4.77 5.04
CA ALA A 156 20.92 -6.00 5.79
C ALA A 156 22.20 -6.84 5.96
N GLU A 157 23.03 -6.96 4.92
CA GLU A 157 24.34 -7.63 4.99
C GLU A 157 25.27 -6.95 6.01
N GLN A 158 25.45 -5.64 5.90
CA GLN A 158 26.30 -4.87 6.82
C GLN A 158 25.80 -4.89 8.27
N LEU A 159 24.48 -4.82 8.48
CA LEU A 159 23.90 -4.99 9.81
C LEU A 159 24.08 -6.41 10.33
N GLY A 160 23.98 -7.42 9.47
CA GLY A 160 24.20 -8.82 9.85
C GLY A 160 25.63 -9.05 10.36
N GLU A 161 26.61 -8.42 9.72
CA GLU A 161 28.01 -8.42 10.18
C GLU A 161 28.18 -7.64 11.49
N ALA A 162 27.63 -6.42 11.57
CA ALA A 162 27.78 -5.55 12.74
C ALA A 162 27.08 -6.07 14.00
N LEU A 163 25.97 -6.79 13.83
CA LEU A 163 25.18 -7.39 14.91
C LEU A 163 25.52 -8.86 15.14
N ALA A 164 26.62 -9.36 14.56
CA ALA A 164 27.05 -10.74 14.75
C ALA A 164 27.21 -11.05 16.25
N GLY A 165 26.41 -12.00 16.74
CA GLY A 165 26.37 -12.40 18.15
C GLY A 165 25.24 -11.79 18.98
N GLN A 166 24.46 -10.84 18.44
CA GLN A 166 23.26 -10.29 19.07
C GLN A 166 22.02 -11.10 18.67
N GLY A 167 21.84 -12.26 19.29
CA GLY A 167 20.77 -13.21 18.95
C GLY A 167 19.34 -12.73 19.27
N ASP A 168 19.19 -11.60 19.93
CA ASP A 168 17.93 -10.94 20.25
C ASP A 168 17.43 -10.01 19.13
N ILE A 169 18.25 -9.72 18.10
CA ILE A 169 17.86 -8.86 16.98
C ILE A 169 17.70 -9.68 15.71
N ARG A 170 16.53 -9.56 15.06
CA ARG A 170 16.22 -10.19 13.78
C ARG A 170 16.22 -9.15 12.66
N LEU A 171 16.96 -9.41 11.59
CA LEU A 171 16.90 -8.61 10.37
C LEU A 171 15.81 -9.17 9.46
N CYS A 172 14.87 -8.33 9.06
CA CYS A 172 13.70 -8.72 8.30
C CYS A 172 13.56 -7.82 7.05
N PRO A 173 14.36 -8.05 5.98
CA PRO A 173 14.20 -7.31 4.74
C PRO A 173 12.79 -7.51 4.18
N LEU A 174 12.24 -6.46 3.56
CA LEU A 174 10.90 -6.49 2.96
C LEU A 174 10.92 -5.86 1.56
N HIS A 175 10.70 -6.68 0.53
CA HIS A 175 10.48 -6.26 -0.85
C HIS A 175 9.60 -7.26 -1.61
N GLY A 176 9.01 -6.82 -2.73
CA GLY A 176 7.97 -7.58 -3.44
C GLY A 176 8.40 -8.90 -4.09
N GLU A 177 9.70 -9.17 -4.20
CA GLU A 177 10.24 -10.42 -4.75
C GLU A 177 10.48 -11.51 -3.69
N LEU A 178 10.31 -11.19 -2.40
CA LEU A 178 10.43 -12.17 -1.33
C LEU A 178 9.30 -13.20 -1.38
N ASP A 179 9.58 -14.40 -0.89
CA ASP A 179 8.53 -15.38 -0.67
C ASP A 179 7.53 -14.88 0.40
N LEU A 180 6.31 -15.46 0.36
CA LEU A 180 5.23 -15.05 1.25
C LEU A 180 5.57 -15.23 2.74
N SER A 181 6.43 -16.20 3.07
CA SER A 181 6.81 -16.47 4.46
C SER A 181 7.77 -15.42 5.01
N ALA A 182 8.73 -14.97 4.20
CA ALA A 182 9.65 -13.89 4.53
C ALA A 182 8.92 -12.55 4.65
N GLN A 183 7.99 -12.24 3.72
CA GLN A 183 7.15 -11.04 3.83
C GLN A 183 6.32 -11.05 5.11
N ARG A 184 5.74 -12.21 5.48
CA ARG A 184 4.99 -12.35 6.74
C ARG A 184 5.88 -12.16 7.95
N ALA A 185 7.08 -12.73 7.99
CA ALA A 185 8.01 -12.56 9.10
C ALA A 185 8.37 -11.07 9.32
N ALA A 186 8.51 -10.29 8.25
CA ALA A 186 8.74 -8.85 8.34
C ALA A 186 7.53 -8.06 8.86
N ILE A 187 6.30 -8.56 8.71
CA ILE A 187 5.07 -7.90 9.17
C ILE A 187 4.71 -8.33 10.60
N GLU A 188 4.82 -9.62 10.90
CA GLU A 188 4.43 -10.20 12.19
C GLU A 188 5.24 -9.62 13.38
N PRO A 189 4.63 -9.46 14.56
CA PRO A 189 5.34 -8.98 15.74
C PRO A 189 6.62 -9.81 16.01
N ALA A 190 7.68 -9.14 16.45
CA ALA A 190 8.88 -9.85 16.89
C ALA A 190 8.53 -10.80 18.05
N PRO A 191 9.05 -12.04 18.06
CA PRO A 191 8.84 -12.97 19.16
C PRO A 191 9.26 -12.37 20.52
N PRO A 192 8.65 -12.80 21.64
CA PRO A 192 9.00 -12.31 22.97
C PRO A 192 10.50 -12.41 23.26
N GLY A 193 11.06 -11.34 23.82
CA GLY A 193 12.49 -11.25 24.12
C GLY A 193 13.38 -10.95 22.91
N THR A 194 12.79 -10.66 21.73
CA THR A 194 13.54 -10.24 20.55
C THR A 194 13.00 -8.94 19.97
N ARG A 195 13.82 -8.27 19.16
CA ARG A 195 13.50 -7.08 18.36
C ARG A 195 13.69 -7.42 16.89
N LYS A 196 13.00 -6.70 16.00
CA LYS A 196 13.28 -6.79 14.56
C LYS A 196 13.66 -5.43 13.98
N VAL A 197 14.46 -5.46 12.92
CA VAL A 197 14.83 -4.32 12.06
C VAL A 197 14.43 -4.64 10.64
#